data_AF-A0A8S9LFU6-F1
#
_entry.id   AF-A0A8S9LFU6-F1
#
_cell.length_a   1.000
_cell.length_b   1.000
_cell.length_c   1.000
_cell.angle_alpha   90.00
_cell.angle_beta   90.00
_cell.angle_gamma   90.00
#
_symmetry.space_group_name_H-M   'P 1'
#
loop_
_entity.id
_entity.type
_entity.pdbx_description
1 polymer ?
#
loop_
_entity_poly.entity_id
_entity_poly.type
_entity_poly.pdbx_seq_one_letter_code
_entity_poly.pdbx_strand_id
1 'polypeptide(L)'
;MEAALGLLRRMPPKQSETALSALLSLLPQHSSDLLSQVDLPLQVLRDAESRKDFILCEYNRDADSYRSPWSNKYHPPLEDALYPSAELRKLEVEANDIFAIYRDQYYEGGISSVYMWEDDNEGFVACFLIKKDGSKSGHGRRGCLEEGAWDAIHVIQMKMELAVAEGHLCNMGRMIEELEGKLRNSLDQVYFGKTREMVCTLRPPAEIVQMRLPDS
;
A
#
# COMPACT_ATOMS: atom_id res chain seq x y z
N MET A 1 -13.79 -19.40 -5.29
CA MET A 1 -12.74 -18.40 -4.98
C MET A 1 -12.27 -17.67 -6.23
N GLU A 2 -11.69 -18.36 -7.22
CA GLU A 2 -11.14 -17.73 -8.43
C GLU A 2 -12.11 -16.79 -9.16
N ALA A 3 -13.39 -17.19 -9.29
CA ALA A 3 -14.41 -16.35 -9.90
C ALA A 3 -14.69 -15.05 -9.12
N ALA A 4 -14.65 -15.09 -7.78
CA ALA A 4 -14.85 -13.92 -6.92
C ALA A 4 -13.68 -12.92 -7.06
N LEU A 5 -12.44 -13.42 -7.04
CA LEU A 5 -11.24 -12.61 -7.32
C LEU A 5 -11.23 -12.08 -8.76
N GLY A 6 -11.73 -12.87 -9.70
CA GLY A 6 -11.92 -12.45 -11.09
C GLY A 6 -12.94 -11.32 -11.22
N LEU A 7 -14.01 -11.33 -10.42
CA LEU A 7 -15.01 -10.27 -10.39
C LEU A 7 -14.40 -8.99 -9.82
N LEU A 8 -13.72 -9.05 -8.68
CA LEU A 8 -13.09 -7.88 -8.06
C LEU A 8 -12.08 -7.19 -8.98
N ARG A 9 -11.31 -7.95 -9.77
CA ARG A 9 -10.39 -7.41 -10.77
C ARG A 9 -11.07 -6.69 -11.96
N ARG A 10 -12.38 -6.88 -12.13
CA ARG A 10 -13.18 -6.28 -13.23
C ARG A 10 -14.13 -5.19 -12.75
N MET A 11 -14.46 -5.17 -11.46
CA MET A 11 -15.29 -4.13 -10.87
C MET A 11 -14.55 -2.79 -10.85
N PRO A 12 -15.27 -1.66 -10.92
CA PRO A 12 -14.65 -0.36 -10.77
C PRO A 12 -13.87 -0.28 -9.44
N PRO A 13 -12.59 0.08 -9.44
CA PRO A 13 -11.75 0.04 -8.23
C PRO A 13 -12.24 1.00 -7.14
N LYS A 14 -12.94 2.09 -7.50
CA LYS A 14 -13.60 3.00 -6.54
C LYS A 14 -14.71 2.35 -5.71
N GLN A 15 -15.21 1.18 -6.13
CA GLN A 15 -16.30 0.45 -5.48
C GLN A 15 -15.83 -0.88 -4.88
N SER A 16 -14.52 -1.06 -4.70
CA SER A 16 -13.93 -2.31 -4.20
C SER A 16 -14.48 -2.72 -2.83
N GLU A 17 -14.64 -1.78 -1.90
CA GLU A 17 -15.21 -2.02 -0.57
C GLU A 17 -16.66 -2.53 -0.65
N THR A 18 -17.51 -1.86 -1.42
CA THR A 18 -18.91 -2.27 -1.62
C THR A 18 -19.00 -3.64 -2.30
N ALA A 19 -18.17 -3.86 -3.32
CA ALA A 19 -18.11 -5.14 -4.03
C ALA A 19 -17.66 -6.28 -3.10
N LEU A 20 -16.66 -6.04 -2.26
CA LEU A 20 -16.20 -7.01 -1.28
C LEU A 20 -17.28 -7.28 -0.22
N SER A 21 -17.92 -6.25 0.33
CA SER A 21 -19.02 -6.40 1.30
C SER A 21 -20.18 -7.23 0.73
N ALA A 22 -20.53 -7.04 -0.53
CA ALA A 22 -21.53 -7.85 -1.21
C ALA A 22 -21.07 -9.30 -1.36
N LEU A 23 -19.81 -9.53 -1.73
CA LEU A 23 -19.24 -10.88 -1.85
C LEU A 23 -19.17 -11.62 -0.51
N LEU A 24 -18.80 -10.93 0.58
CA LEU A 24 -18.79 -11.48 1.93
C LEU A 24 -20.20 -11.88 2.38
N SER A 25 -21.21 -11.10 2.01
CA SER A 25 -22.62 -11.41 2.28
C SER A 25 -23.12 -12.63 1.47
N LEU A 26 -22.62 -12.80 0.24
CA LEU A 26 -23.00 -13.89 -0.65
C LEU A 26 -22.26 -15.20 -0.35
N LEU A 27 -21.01 -15.13 0.10
CA LEU A 27 -20.10 -16.25 0.32
C LEU A 27 -19.46 -16.20 1.72
N PRO A 28 -20.26 -16.26 2.80
CA PRO A 28 -19.76 -16.09 4.16
C PRO A 28 -18.68 -17.12 4.54
N GLN A 29 -18.76 -18.34 3.99
CA GLN A 29 -17.79 -19.42 4.22
C GLN A 29 -16.38 -19.12 3.67
N HIS A 30 -16.24 -18.12 2.82
CA HIS A 30 -14.99 -17.72 2.18
C HIS A 30 -14.48 -16.36 2.65
N SER A 31 -15.06 -15.82 3.73
CA SER A 31 -14.77 -14.45 4.19
C SER A 31 -13.30 -14.24 4.54
N SER A 32 -12.70 -15.18 5.27
CA SER A 32 -11.29 -15.09 5.68
C SER A 32 -10.36 -15.04 4.48
N ASP A 33 -10.54 -15.95 3.52
CA ASP A 33 -9.71 -16.03 2.32
C ASP A 33 -9.87 -14.82 1.40
N LEU A 34 -11.08 -14.24 1.34
CA LEU A 34 -11.35 -13.04 0.54
C LEU A 34 -10.69 -11.81 1.17
N LEU A 35 -10.75 -11.68 2.50
CA LEU A 35 -10.16 -10.55 3.21
C LEU A 35 -8.62 -10.56 3.15
N SER A 36 -7.98 -11.73 3.09
CA SER A 36 -6.51 -11.83 3.00
C SER A 36 -5.96 -11.69 1.58
N GLN A 37 -6.79 -11.84 0.54
CA GLN A 37 -6.34 -11.78 -0.85
C GLN A 37 -6.73 -10.50 -1.58
N VAL A 38 -7.54 -9.65 -0.96
CA VAL A 38 -8.09 -8.45 -1.58
C VAL A 38 -7.52 -7.22 -0.91
N ASP A 39 -6.70 -6.48 -1.67
CA ASP A 39 -6.20 -5.19 -1.23
C ASP A 39 -7.34 -4.17 -1.14
N LEU A 40 -7.54 -3.64 0.07
CA LEU A 40 -8.44 -2.53 0.33
C LEU A 40 -7.65 -1.23 0.50
N PRO A 41 -8.28 -0.07 0.25
CA PRO A 41 -7.65 1.22 0.54
C PRO A 41 -7.15 1.27 1.98
N LEU A 42 -5.91 1.73 2.17
CA LEU A 42 -5.28 1.73 3.49
C LEU A 42 -6.02 2.68 4.42
N GLN A 43 -6.33 2.21 5.63
CA GLN A 43 -6.95 3.04 6.67
C GLN A 43 -5.88 3.58 7.64
N VAL A 44 -6.24 4.61 8.39
CA VAL A 44 -5.33 5.31 9.31
C VAL A 44 -5.99 5.41 10.67
N LEU A 45 -5.23 5.11 11.72
CA LEU A 45 -5.61 5.35 13.10
C LEU A 45 -4.58 6.25 13.78
N ARG A 46 -5.00 6.99 14.80
CA ARG A 46 -4.10 7.80 15.62
C ARG A 46 -3.81 7.10 16.92
N ASP A 47 -2.53 6.91 17.21
CA ASP A 47 -2.08 6.41 18.50
C ASP A 47 -2.24 7.50 19.57
N ALA A 48 -3.01 7.18 20.60
CA ALA A 48 -3.33 8.11 21.68
C ALA A 48 -2.10 8.51 22.53
N GLU A 49 -1.12 7.62 22.66
CA GLU A 49 0.06 7.83 23.51
C GLU A 49 1.13 8.65 22.79
N SER A 50 1.51 8.20 21.58
CA SER A 50 2.52 8.92 20.78
C SER A 50 1.95 10.15 20.07
N ARG A 51 0.62 10.25 19.94
CA ARG A 51 -0.10 11.26 19.13
C ARG A 51 0.33 11.28 17.67
N LYS A 52 0.83 10.15 17.15
CA LYS A 52 1.20 9.96 15.75
C LYS A 52 0.18 9.08 15.06
N ASP A 53 -0.04 9.37 13.78
CA ASP A 53 -0.93 8.58 12.94
C ASP A 53 -0.16 7.35 12.42
N PHE A 54 -0.85 6.22 12.23
CA PHE A 54 -0.28 4.98 11.69
C PHE A 54 -1.28 4.28 10.78
N ILE A 55 -0.74 3.46 9.87
CA ILE A 55 -1.52 2.78 8.83
C ILE A 55 -2.00 1.42 9.34
N LEU A 56 -3.26 1.10 9.08
CA LEU A 56 -3.87 -0.19 9.39
C LEU A 56 -3.72 -1.15 8.21
N CYS A 57 -3.24 -2.36 8.48
CA CYS A 57 -3.19 -3.47 7.53
C CYS A 57 -3.44 -4.81 8.24
N GLU A 58 -3.48 -5.91 7.49
CA GLU A 58 -3.61 -7.25 8.07
C GLU A 58 -2.40 -7.63 8.95
N TYR A 59 -1.20 -7.14 8.62
CA TYR A 59 0.05 -7.53 9.29
C TYR A 59 0.26 -6.89 10.67
N ASN A 60 -0.49 -5.84 11.00
CA ASN A 60 -0.51 -5.26 12.35
C ASN A 60 -1.83 -5.50 13.09
N ARG A 61 -2.70 -6.35 12.54
CA ARG A 61 -4.00 -6.68 13.12
C ARG A 61 -3.91 -7.95 13.95
N ASP A 62 -4.53 -7.92 15.12
CA ASP A 62 -4.83 -9.09 15.93
C ASP A 62 -6.30 -8.99 16.39
N ALA A 63 -7.10 -10.00 16.07
CA ALA A 63 -8.57 -9.96 16.16
C ALA A 63 -9.15 -8.67 15.53
N ASP A 64 -9.71 -7.76 16.33
CA ASP A 64 -10.24 -6.47 15.90
C ASP A 64 -9.40 -5.27 16.37
N SER A 65 -8.16 -5.53 16.79
CA SER A 65 -7.24 -4.51 17.30
C SER A 65 -6.01 -4.38 16.41
N TYR A 66 -5.42 -3.19 16.41
CA TYR A 66 -4.26 -2.88 15.57
C TYR A 66 -3.09 -2.36 16.40
N ARG A 67 -1.89 -2.91 16.17
CA ARG A 67 -0.66 -2.49 16.83
C ARG A 67 -0.12 -1.19 16.25
N SER A 68 0.09 -0.20 17.10
CA SER A 68 0.80 1.03 16.74
C SER A 68 2.31 0.75 16.61
N PRO A 69 2.97 1.18 15.51
CA PRO A 69 4.42 1.08 15.38
C PRO A 69 5.16 2.03 16.32
N TRP A 70 4.46 3.00 16.93
CA TRP A 70 5.05 4.00 17.81
C TRP A 70 5.06 3.56 19.27
N SER A 71 3.89 3.31 19.86
CA SER A 71 3.74 2.87 21.26
C SER A 71 3.94 1.37 21.46
N ASN A 72 3.94 0.58 20.36
CA ASN A 72 3.88 -0.88 20.42
C ASN A 72 2.66 -1.41 21.17
N LYS A 73 1.53 -0.69 21.17
CA LYS A 73 0.29 -1.12 21.83
C LYS A 73 -0.81 -1.37 20.80
N TYR A 74 -1.68 -2.31 21.12
CA TYR A 74 -2.88 -2.59 20.35
C TYR A 74 -4.00 -1.61 20.69
N HIS A 75 -4.76 -1.24 19.66
CA HIS A 75 -5.93 -0.39 19.77
C HIS A 75 -7.13 -1.06 19.08
N PRO A 76 -8.20 -1.44 19.81
CA PRO A 76 -8.32 -1.44 21.28
C PRO A 76 -7.27 -2.31 22.02
N PRO A 77 -7.06 -2.13 23.34
CA PRO A 77 -6.11 -2.95 24.10
C PRO A 77 -6.49 -4.42 24.12
N LEU A 78 -5.47 -5.28 24.02
CA LEU A 78 -5.58 -6.74 24.10
C LEU A 78 -4.65 -7.28 25.19
N GLU A 79 -5.11 -8.32 25.92
CA GLU A 79 -4.33 -8.97 26.98
C GLU A 79 -3.32 -9.98 26.42
N ASP A 80 -3.73 -10.83 25.47
CA ASP A 80 -2.92 -11.92 24.90
C ASP A 80 -2.41 -11.61 23.48
N ALA A 81 -1.93 -10.38 23.26
CA ALA A 81 -1.48 -9.95 21.95
C ALA A 81 -0.06 -10.46 21.60
N LEU A 82 0.16 -10.69 20.31
CA LEU A 82 1.48 -11.05 19.78
C LEU A 82 2.35 -9.81 19.57
N TYR A 83 3.63 -9.90 19.95
CA TYR A 83 4.60 -8.82 19.78
C TYR A 83 5.90 -9.38 19.16
N PRO A 84 6.61 -8.58 18.34
CA PRO A 84 7.93 -8.97 17.88
C PRO A 84 8.91 -9.04 19.05
N SER A 85 9.94 -9.88 18.92
CA SER A 85 11.07 -9.91 19.85
C SER A 85 11.72 -8.53 20.04
N ALA A 86 12.40 -8.35 21.18
CA ALA A 86 13.03 -7.06 21.51
C ALA A 86 14.07 -6.61 20.47
N GLU A 87 14.80 -7.56 19.87
CA GLU A 87 15.78 -7.27 18.82
C GLU A 87 15.09 -6.80 17.53
N LEU A 88 14.05 -7.51 17.10
CA LEU A 88 13.29 -7.15 15.91
C LEU A 88 12.51 -5.85 16.10
N ARG A 89 11.98 -5.60 17.31
CA ARG A 89 11.32 -4.34 17.65
C ARG A 89 12.27 -3.15 17.57
N LYS A 90 13.54 -3.31 17.97
CA LYS A 90 14.55 -2.26 17.81
C LYS A 90 14.78 -1.94 16.34
N LEU A 91 14.86 -2.97 15.49
CA LEU A 91 14.98 -2.82 14.04
C LEU A 91 13.73 -2.17 13.42
N GLU A 92 12.54 -2.54 13.87
CA GLU A 92 11.26 -1.97 13.43
C GLU A 92 11.17 -0.47 13.74
N VAL A 93 11.61 -0.03 14.92
CA VAL A 93 11.65 1.39 15.28
C VAL A 93 12.62 2.16 14.39
N GLU A 94 13.83 1.64 14.18
CA GLU A 94 14.82 2.25 13.28
C GLU A 94 14.30 2.31 11.83
N ALA A 95 13.64 1.26 11.36
CA ALA A 95 13.02 1.22 10.05
C ALA A 95 11.94 2.29 9.89
N ASN A 96 11.08 2.49 10.90
CA ASN A 96 10.04 3.54 10.87
C ASN A 96 10.66 4.94 10.77
N ASP A 97 11.74 5.21 11.50
CA ASP A 97 12.42 6.51 11.47
C ASP A 97 13.07 6.79 10.11
N ILE A 98 13.79 5.80 9.55
CA ILE A 98 14.41 5.93 8.22
C ILE A 98 13.34 6.05 7.13
N PHE A 99 12.29 5.24 7.20
CA PHE A 99 11.25 5.23 6.18
C PHE A 99 10.38 6.49 6.22
N ALA A 100 10.26 7.17 7.36
CA ALA A 100 9.66 8.49 7.45
C ALA A 100 10.47 9.53 6.64
N ILE A 101 11.80 9.46 6.65
CA ILE A 101 12.66 10.32 5.82
C ILE A 101 12.46 10.01 4.33
N TYR A 102 12.43 8.72 3.97
CA TYR A 102 12.15 8.29 2.59
C TYR A 102 10.81 8.84 2.09
N ARG A 103 9.75 8.70 2.90
CA ARG A 103 8.43 9.27 2.62
C ARG A 103 8.53 10.77 2.38
N ASP A 104 9.17 11.52 3.28
CA ASP A 104 9.22 12.98 3.14
C ASP A 104 10.00 13.43 1.89
N GLN A 105 11.06 12.71 1.51
CA GLN A 105 11.86 13.00 0.32
C GLN A 105 11.10 12.71 -0.99
N TYR A 106 10.41 11.57 -1.07
CA TYR A 106 9.76 11.12 -2.32
C TYR A 106 8.30 11.55 -2.44
N TYR A 107 7.59 11.61 -1.31
CA TYR A 107 6.16 11.88 -1.26
C TYR A 107 5.83 13.29 -0.76
N GLU A 108 6.79 14.02 -0.16
CA GLU A 108 6.61 15.38 0.36
C GLU A 108 5.41 15.49 1.34
N GLY A 109 5.18 14.45 2.13
CA GLY A 109 4.05 14.32 3.08
C GLY A 109 3.42 12.93 3.06
N GLY A 110 2.24 12.82 3.65
CA GLY A 110 1.53 11.55 3.85
C GLY A 110 1.91 10.86 5.15
N ILE A 111 1.53 9.60 5.27
CA ILE A 111 1.74 8.75 6.44
C ILE A 111 2.53 7.52 5.99
N SER A 112 3.43 7.05 6.85
CA SER A 112 4.18 5.82 6.64
C SER A 112 4.16 4.98 7.92
N SER A 113 4.17 3.67 7.77
CA SER A 113 4.24 2.73 8.89
C SER A 113 5.01 1.49 8.47
N VAL A 114 5.85 0.99 9.36
CA VAL A 114 6.61 -0.25 9.15
C VAL A 114 6.29 -1.22 10.27
N TYR A 115 5.96 -2.46 9.90
CA TYR A 115 5.70 -3.56 10.83
C TYR A 115 6.64 -4.73 10.52
N MET A 116 7.21 -5.34 11.55
CA MET A 116 8.07 -6.51 11.43
C MET A 116 7.59 -7.63 12.33
N TRP A 117 7.72 -8.87 11.86
CA TRP A 117 7.43 -10.09 12.62
C TRP A 117 8.41 -11.20 12.25
N GLU A 118 8.56 -12.16 13.14
CA GLU A 118 9.41 -13.33 12.91
C GLU A 118 8.83 -14.23 11.81
N ASP A 119 9.71 -14.85 11.04
CA ASP A 119 9.37 -15.92 10.12
C ASP A 119 9.86 -17.25 10.67
N ASP A 120 9.07 -18.31 10.52
CA ASP A 120 9.37 -19.64 11.07
C ASP A 120 10.66 -20.26 10.49
N ASN A 121 11.15 -19.74 9.37
CA ASN A 121 12.32 -20.25 8.63
C ASN A 121 13.63 -19.49 8.95
N GLU A 122 13.87 -19.12 10.21
CA GLU A 122 15.07 -18.38 10.66
C GLU A 122 15.25 -17.03 9.93
N GLY A 123 14.13 -16.34 9.72
CA GLY A 123 14.08 -15.04 9.06
C GLY A 123 13.16 -14.06 9.78
N PHE A 124 12.91 -12.94 9.13
CA PHE A 124 11.85 -12.02 9.52
C PHE A 124 11.19 -11.44 8.28
N VAL A 125 9.96 -10.98 8.43
CA VAL A 125 9.23 -10.26 7.39
C VAL A 125 9.03 -8.84 7.85
N ALA A 126 9.12 -7.91 6.90
CA ALA A 126 8.86 -6.50 7.11
C ALA A 126 7.82 -6.01 6.10
N CYS A 127 6.78 -5.34 6.59
CA CYS A 127 5.76 -4.68 5.80
C CYS A 127 5.96 -3.17 5.88
N PHE A 128 6.25 -2.54 4.75
CA PHE A 128 6.42 -1.10 4.60
C PHE A 128 5.20 -0.51 3.89
N LEU A 129 4.55 0.45 4.55
CA LEU A 129 3.31 1.06 4.08
C LEU A 129 3.50 2.55 3.88
N ILE A 130 2.99 3.08 2.77
CA ILE A 130 2.85 4.52 2.55
C ILE A 130 1.42 4.81 2.12
N LYS A 131 0.81 5.80 2.77
CA LYS A 131 -0.45 6.38 2.35
C LYS A 131 -0.27 7.88 2.12
N LYS A 132 -0.60 8.34 0.91
CA LYS A 132 -0.64 9.76 0.59
C LYS A 132 -1.99 10.12 -0.01
N ASP A 133 -2.66 11.05 0.64
CA ASP A 133 -3.81 11.75 0.07
C ASP A 133 -3.31 12.96 -0.73
N GLY A 134 -3.64 13.00 -2.01
CA GLY A 134 -3.31 14.08 -2.95
C GLY A 134 -4.49 14.99 -3.29
N SER A 135 -5.64 14.85 -2.62
CA SER A 135 -6.80 15.73 -2.78
C SER A 135 -6.52 17.17 -2.31
N LYS A 136 -7.47 18.09 -2.55
CA LYS A 136 -7.38 19.49 -2.06
C LYS A 136 -7.22 19.60 -0.54
N SER A 137 -7.71 18.61 0.21
CA SER A 137 -7.56 18.47 1.67
C SER A 137 -6.39 17.58 2.09
N GLY A 138 -5.67 17.01 1.12
CA GLY A 138 -4.63 16.01 1.33
C GLY A 138 -3.30 16.56 1.85
N HIS A 139 -2.37 15.65 2.13
CA HIS A 139 -1.08 15.95 2.74
C HIS A 139 -0.06 16.41 1.67
N GLY A 140 0.43 17.65 1.79
CA GLY A 140 1.60 18.14 1.04
C GLY A 140 1.34 19.31 0.08
N ARG A 141 2.40 19.75 -0.62
CA ARG A 141 2.41 20.96 -1.48
C ARG A 141 1.69 20.81 -2.83
N ARG A 142 1.14 19.63 -3.15
CA ARG A 142 0.55 19.29 -4.45
C ARG A 142 -0.97 19.10 -4.40
N GLY A 143 -1.68 19.99 -3.71
CA GLY A 143 -3.15 20.03 -3.65
C GLY A 143 -3.81 20.51 -4.96
N CYS A 144 -3.31 20.07 -6.11
CA CYS A 144 -3.83 20.44 -7.43
C CYS A 144 -4.86 19.45 -7.99
N LEU A 145 -5.09 18.32 -7.33
CA LEU A 145 -6.10 17.34 -7.72
C LEU A 145 -7.40 17.55 -6.94
N GLU A 146 -8.54 17.36 -7.59
CA GLU A 146 -9.84 17.33 -6.90
C GLU A 146 -9.95 16.09 -6.01
N GLU A 147 -9.55 14.93 -6.54
CA GLU A 147 -9.45 13.64 -5.84
C GLU A 147 -8.19 12.91 -6.30
N GLY A 148 -7.50 12.25 -5.38
CA GLY A 148 -6.37 11.38 -5.70
C GLY A 148 -5.73 10.81 -4.44
N ALA A 149 -5.42 9.52 -4.44
CA ALA A 149 -4.73 8.86 -3.33
C ALA A 149 -3.67 7.90 -3.88
N TRP A 150 -2.61 7.71 -3.10
CA TRP A 150 -1.57 6.72 -3.35
C TRP A 150 -1.41 5.86 -2.10
N ASP A 151 -1.64 4.57 -2.27
CA ASP A 151 -1.42 3.54 -1.25
C ASP A 151 -0.32 2.60 -1.78
N ALA A 152 0.78 2.45 -1.03
CA ALA A 152 1.87 1.53 -1.35
C ALA A 152 2.07 0.53 -0.20
N ILE A 153 2.20 -0.74 -0.55
CA ILE A 153 2.37 -1.86 0.36
C ILE A 153 3.55 -2.69 -0.15
N HIS A 154 4.63 -2.77 0.62
CA HIS A 154 5.80 -3.60 0.31
C HIS A 154 6.02 -4.60 1.42
N VAL A 155 5.81 -5.89 1.12
CA VAL A 155 6.09 -6.99 2.04
C VAL A 155 7.38 -7.66 1.61
N ILE A 156 8.38 -7.68 2.48
CA ILE A 156 9.73 -8.19 2.20
C ILE A 156 10.10 -9.22 3.25
N GLN A 157 10.42 -10.42 2.79
CA GLN A 157 10.96 -11.50 3.62
C GLN A 157 12.49 -11.50 3.54
N MET A 158 13.13 -11.52 4.71
CA MET A 158 14.59 -11.50 4.85
C MET A 158 15.06 -12.73 5.63
N LYS A 159 16.15 -13.33 5.15
CA LYS A 159 16.88 -14.36 5.91
C LYS A 159 17.90 -13.71 6.84
N MET A 160 18.08 -14.26 8.04
CA MET A 160 19.03 -13.77 9.05
C MET A 160 20.51 -14.02 8.68
N GLU A 161 20.78 -14.93 7.73
CA GLU A 161 22.15 -15.35 7.36
C GLU A 161 22.92 -14.37 6.45
N LEU A 162 22.32 -13.23 6.05
CA LEU A 162 22.96 -12.32 5.09
C LEU A 162 24.06 -11.48 5.74
N ALA A 163 25.22 -11.41 5.08
CA ALA A 163 26.37 -10.65 5.52
C ALA A 163 26.01 -9.17 5.76
N VAL A 164 26.22 -8.73 7.00
CA VAL A 164 25.97 -7.39 7.57
C VAL A 164 26.91 -6.32 6.99
N ALA A 165 27.35 -6.43 5.73
CA ALA A 165 28.25 -5.43 5.15
C ALA A 165 27.58 -4.05 5.05
N GLU A 166 26.26 -4.01 4.84
CA GLU A 166 25.49 -2.75 4.70
C GLU A 166 24.20 -2.71 5.55
N GLY A 167 23.93 -3.77 6.35
CA GLY A 167 22.74 -3.87 7.22
C GLY A 167 21.43 -4.20 6.49
N HIS A 168 20.52 -4.93 7.15
CA HIS A 168 19.27 -5.37 6.53
C HIS A 168 18.37 -4.21 6.06
N LEU A 169 18.36 -3.09 6.78
CA LEU A 169 17.56 -1.91 6.41
C LEU A 169 18.01 -1.26 5.11
N CYS A 170 19.31 -1.15 4.86
CA CYS A 170 19.82 -0.59 3.60
C CYS A 170 19.46 -1.48 2.41
N ASN A 171 19.59 -2.80 2.59
CA ASN A 171 19.19 -3.78 1.58
C ASN A 171 17.70 -3.66 1.24
N MET A 172 16.82 -3.64 2.26
CA MET A 172 15.39 -3.46 2.06
C MET A 172 15.05 -2.10 1.43
N GLY A 173 15.72 -1.02 1.87
CA GLY A 173 15.52 0.32 1.30
C GLY A 173 15.81 0.38 -0.19
N ARG A 174 16.93 -0.19 -0.65
CA ARG A 174 17.25 -0.26 -2.08
C ARG A 174 16.24 -1.08 -2.87
N MET A 175 15.79 -2.21 -2.32
CA MET A 175 14.74 -3.03 -2.96
C MET A 175 13.44 -2.24 -3.12
N ILE A 176 13.00 -1.53 -2.08
CA ILE A 176 11.78 -0.70 -2.13
C ILE A 176 11.92 0.43 -3.15
N GLU A 177 13.04 1.14 -3.12
CA GLU A 177 13.28 2.26 -4.04
C GLU A 177 13.28 1.82 -5.50
N GLU A 178 13.94 0.70 -5.83
CA GLU A 178 13.94 0.14 -7.18
C GLU A 178 12.54 -0.33 -7.61
N LEU A 179 11.81 -1.00 -6.71
CA LEU A 179 10.45 -1.48 -6.97
C LEU A 179 9.47 -0.33 -7.20
N GLU A 180 9.46 0.68 -6.32
CA GLU A 180 8.60 1.84 -6.48
C GLU A 180 8.94 2.63 -7.76
N GLY A 181 10.23 2.76 -8.11
CA GLY A 181 10.66 3.40 -9.35
C GLY A 181 10.07 2.71 -10.59
N LYS A 182 10.13 1.36 -10.64
CA LYS A 182 9.54 0.57 -11.73
C LYS A 182 8.02 0.67 -11.75
N LEU A 183 7.37 0.58 -10.59
CA LEU A 183 5.91 0.66 -10.48
C LEU A 183 5.37 2.02 -10.91
N ARG A 184 6.01 3.13 -10.49
CA ARG A 184 5.64 4.48 -10.93
C ARG A 184 5.70 4.63 -12.45
N ASN A 185 6.78 4.16 -13.08
CA ASN A 185 6.93 4.22 -14.53
C ASN A 185 5.87 3.37 -15.25
N SER A 186 5.55 2.19 -14.71
CA SER A 186 4.51 1.33 -15.26
C SER A 186 3.12 1.96 -15.15
N LEU A 187 2.80 2.56 -13.99
CA LEU A 187 1.53 3.25 -13.77
C LEU A 187 1.37 4.44 -14.72
N ASP A 188 2.40 5.25 -14.93
CA ASP A 188 2.35 6.37 -15.88
C ASP A 188 2.01 5.91 -17.31
N GLN A 189 2.69 4.86 -17.79
CA GLN A 189 2.47 4.29 -19.12
C GLN A 189 1.05 3.74 -19.29
N VAL A 190 0.51 3.06 -18.28
CA VAL A 190 -0.84 2.47 -18.35
C VAL A 190 -1.91 3.55 -18.21
N TYR A 191 -1.83 4.40 -17.18
CA TYR A 191 -2.88 5.36 -16.83
C TYR A 191 -2.95 6.58 -17.75
N PHE A 192 -1.84 7.04 -18.32
CA PHE A 192 -1.83 8.22 -19.18
C PHE A 192 -1.46 7.89 -20.63
N GLY A 193 -0.69 6.83 -20.87
CA GLY A 193 -0.37 6.34 -22.21
C GLY A 193 -1.52 5.54 -22.82
N LYS A 194 -1.72 4.32 -22.32
CA LYS A 194 -2.64 3.34 -22.94
C LYS A 194 -4.11 3.78 -22.91
N THR A 195 -4.59 4.32 -21.79
CA THR A 195 -5.97 4.81 -21.68
C THR A 195 -6.25 5.92 -22.70
N ARG A 196 -5.30 6.86 -22.87
CA ARG A 196 -5.39 7.94 -23.87
C ARG A 196 -5.42 7.38 -25.28
N GLU A 197 -4.55 6.43 -25.60
CA GLU A 197 -4.53 5.75 -26.89
C GLU A 197 -5.88 5.08 -27.20
N MET A 198 -6.48 4.36 -26.24
CA MET A 198 -7.80 3.74 -26.39
C MET A 198 -8.89 4.78 -26.67
N VAL A 199 -8.92 5.87 -25.90
CA VAL A 199 -9.91 6.96 -26.11
C VAL A 199 -9.73 7.61 -27.48
N CYS A 200 -8.50 7.92 -27.88
CA CYS A 200 -8.21 8.51 -29.18
C CYS A 200 -8.51 7.56 -30.34
N THR A 201 -8.40 6.24 -30.15
CA THR A 201 -8.78 5.26 -31.17
C THR A 201 -10.29 5.19 -31.36
N LEU A 202 -11.05 5.21 -30.27
CA LEU A 202 -12.52 5.19 -30.31
C LEU A 202 -13.10 6.51 -30.81
N ARG A 203 -12.45 7.64 -30.49
CA ARG A 203 -12.85 8.98 -30.90
C ARG A 203 -11.62 9.80 -31.29
N PRO A 204 -11.18 9.72 -32.55
CA PRO A 204 -10.06 10.50 -33.04
C PRO A 204 -10.33 12.00 -32.89
N PRO A 205 -9.32 12.80 -32.48
CA PRO A 205 -9.41 14.25 -32.54
C PRO A 205 -9.77 14.72 -33.95
N ALA A 206 -10.54 15.81 -34.07
CA ALA A 206 -10.99 16.35 -35.36
C ALA A 206 -9.84 16.66 -36.32
N GLU A 207 -8.67 17.01 -35.78
CA GLU A 207 -7.43 17.28 -36.51
C GLU A 207 -6.91 16.04 -37.28
N ILE A 208 -7.13 14.83 -36.76
CA ILE A 208 -6.73 13.57 -37.42
C ILE A 208 -7.74 13.18 -38.52
N VAL A 209 -9.02 13.52 -38.33
CA VAL A 209 -10.07 13.25 -39.32
C VAL A 209 -9.90 14.14 -40.56
N GLN A 210 -9.46 15.38 -40.39
CA GLN A 210 -9.19 16.31 -41.50
C GLN A 210 -8.04 15.87 -42.42
N MET A 211 -7.14 14.99 -41.96
CA MET A 211 -6.09 14.41 -42.83
C MET A 211 -6.60 13.26 -43.71
N ARG A 212 -7.80 12.74 -43.47
CA ARG A 212 -8.41 11.67 -44.28
C ARG A 212 -9.65 12.23 -44.99
N LEU A 213 -9.45 12.86 -46.15
CA LEU A 213 -10.25 12.82 -47.40
C LEU A 213 -9.99 14.09 -48.26
N PRO A 214 -10.08 14.01 -49.61
CA PRO A 214 -10.76 12.97 -50.39
C PRO A 214 -9.83 12.13 -51.29
N ASP A 215 -10.22 10.86 -51.48
CA ASP A 215 -9.83 10.06 -52.64
C ASP A 215 -10.38 10.71 -53.91
N SER A 216 -9.51 10.95 -54.89
CA SER A 216 -9.86 11.34 -56.26
C SER A 216 -10.05 10.12 -57.14
#